data_AF-A0A3E3IGV1-F1
#
_entry.id   AF-A0A3E3IGV1-F1
#
_cell.length_a   1.000
_cell.length_b   1.000
_cell.length_c   1.000
_cell.angle_alpha   90.00
_cell.angle_beta   90.00
_cell.angle_gamma   90.00
#
_symmetry.space_group_name_H-M   'P 1'
#
loop_
_entity.id
_entity.type
_entity.pdbx_description
1 polymer ?
#
loop_
_entity_poly.entity_id
_entity_poly.type
_entity_poly.pdbx_seq_one_letter_code
_entity_poly.pdbx_strand_id
1 'polypeptide(L)'
;MELTYTKCGDYLIPDLALADTKEYHIGRYGRLRRAYLKEHRPILYTDLIVTEKLFPHLEESDTACRERLEIIEKAMMQQEGVTEALKAADQMAWVRSMNSIHNRAEEIVLAELFYCRGRERNDFGSHV
;
A
#
# COMPACT_ATOMS: atom_id res chain seq x y z
N MET A 1 -15.81 26.88 -2.05
CA MET A 1 -15.96 26.07 -3.26
C MET A 1 -17.13 26.67 -4.03
N GLU A 2 -16.86 27.37 -5.13
CA GLU A 2 -17.93 27.89 -5.98
C GLU A 2 -18.44 26.74 -6.86
N LEU A 3 -19.72 26.40 -6.77
CA LEU A 3 -20.32 25.41 -7.68
C LEU A 3 -20.57 26.10 -9.03
N THR A 4 -19.89 25.64 -10.07
CA THR A 4 -20.21 25.99 -11.45
C THR A 4 -21.26 25.02 -11.99
N TYR A 5 -22.07 25.48 -12.95
CA TYR A 5 -23.17 24.69 -13.50
C TYR A 5 -23.15 24.75 -15.03
N THR A 6 -23.30 23.59 -15.65
CA THR A 6 -23.48 23.46 -17.10
C THR A 6 -24.96 23.28 -17.43
N LYS A 7 -25.48 24.09 -18.35
CA LYS A 7 -26.87 23.99 -18.82
C LYS A 7 -27.01 22.86 -19.85
N CYS A 8 -27.84 21.87 -19.53
CA CYS A 8 -28.14 20.74 -20.40
C CYS A 8 -29.67 20.69 -20.65
N GLY A 9 -30.10 21.25 -21.78
CA GLY A 9 -31.52 21.47 -22.07
C GLY A 9 -32.15 22.47 -21.10
N ASP A 10 -33.19 22.04 -20.37
CA ASP A 10 -33.89 22.86 -19.38
C ASP A 10 -33.32 22.74 -17.96
N TYR A 11 -32.27 21.91 -17.77
CA TYR A 11 -31.68 21.65 -16.46
C TYR A 11 -30.28 22.29 -16.32
N LEU A 12 -29.96 22.72 -15.10
CA LEU A 12 -28.60 23.10 -14.69
C LEU A 12 -27.99 21.95 -13.90
N ILE A 13 -26.93 21.37 -14.44
CA ILE A 13 -26.20 20.27 -13.81
C ILE A 13 -24.95 20.85 -13.15
N PRO A 14 -24.72 20.64 -11.84
CA PRO A 14 -23.50 21.10 -11.19
C PRO A 14 -22.28 20.38 -11.76
N ASP A 15 -21.21 21.13 -12.03
CA ASP A 15 -19.95 20.58 -12.50
C ASP A 15 -19.21 19.96 -11.30
N LEU A 16 -19.37 18.65 -11.14
CA LEU A 16 -18.71 17.89 -10.10
C LEU A 16 -17.35 17.40 -10.62
N ALA A 17 -16.27 17.98 -10.11
CA ALA A 17 -14.91 17.51 -10.34
C ALA A 17 -14.29 17.06 -9.01
N LEU A 18 -13.55 15.96 -9.04
CA LEU A 18 -12.71 15.55 -7.91
C LEU A 18 -11.58 16.58 -7.74
N ALA A 19 -11.19 16.84 -6.50
CA ALA A 19 -10.09 17.76 -6.23
C ALA A 19 -8.76 17.20 -6.76
N ASP A 20 -8.64 15.87 -6.77
CA ASP A 20 -7.47 15.16 -7.26
C ASP A 20 -7.75 14.48 -8.60
N THR A 21 -7.03 14.92 -9.64
CA THR A 21 -7.08 14.34 -10.99
C THR A 21 -5.86 13.48 -11.31
N LYS A 22 -5.00 13.19 -10.32
CA LYS A 22 -3.83 12.35 -10.53
C LYS A 22 -4.26 10.92 -10.84
N GLU A 23 -3.65 10.34 -11.87
CA GLU A 23 -3.82 8.92 -12.16
C GLU A 23 -2.92 8.10 -11.22
N TYR A 24 -3.54 7.28 -10.37
CA TYR A 24 -2.83 6.47 -9.39
C TYR A 24 -2.60 5.05 -9.90
N HIS A 25 -1.34 4.63 -9.96
CA HIS A 25 -1.00 3.25 -10.27
C HIS A 25 -0.96 2.40 -8.98
N ILE A 26 -2.09 1.78 -8.66
CA ILE A 26 -2.18 0.89 -7.49
C ILE A 26 -1.54 -0.48 -7.83
N GLY A 27 -0.36 -0.71 -7.26
CA GLY A 27 0.36 -1.98 -7.30
C GLY A 27 -0.28 -3.11 -6.47
N ARG A 28 0.45 -4.23 -6.36
CA ARG A 28 -0.01 -5.43 -5.62
C ARG A 28 -0.32 -5.11 -4.16
N TYR A 29 0.57 -4.38 -3.48
CA TYR A 29 0.44 -4.06 -2.06
C TYR A 29 -0.66 -3.04 -1.81
N GLY A 30 -0.85 -2.08 -2.72
CA GLY A 30 -1.97 -1.16 -2.66
C GLY A 30 -3.34 -1.86 -2.74
N ARG A 31 -3.49 -2.88 -3.62
CA ARG A 31 -4.74 -3.67 -3.69
C ARG A 31 -4.97 -4.49 -2.42
N LEU A 32 -3.92 -5.10 -1.89
CA LEU A 32 -3.98 -5.84 -0.63
C LEU A 32 -4.38 -4.93 0.53
N ARG A 33 -3.89 -3.68 0.53
CA ARG A 33 -4.18 -2.70 1.58
C ARG A 33 -5.64 -2.30 1.55
N ARG A 34 -6.16 -2.06 0.35
CA ARG A 34 -7.57 -1.76 0.13
C ARG A 34 -8.47 -2.89 0.62
N ALA A 35 -8.15 -4.15 0.30
CA ALA A 35 -8.91 -5.31 0.78
C ALA A 35 -8.91 -5.38 2.31
N TYR A 36 -7.73 -5.26 2.93
CA TYR A 36 -7.58 -5.26 4.38
C TYR A 36 -8.37 -4.14 5.06
N LEU A 37 -8.33 -2.91 4.53
CA LEU A 37 -9.09 -1.78 5.06
C LEU A 37 -10.59 -2.05 5.00
N LYS A 38 -11.08 -2.64 3.90
CA LYS A 38 -12.50 -2.95 3.73
C LYS A 38 -12.99 -4.03 4.71
N GLU A 39 -12.19 -5.07 4.95
CA GLU A 39 -12.57 -6.21 5.79
C GLU A 39 -12.38 -5.93 7.28
N HIS A 40 -11.26 -5.30 7.65
CA HIS A 40 -10.86 -5.17 9.05
C HIS A 40 -11.04 -3.76 9.62
N ARG A 41 -11.15 -2.72 8.77
CA ARG A 41 -11.26 -1.31 9.21
C ARG A 41 -12.24 -0.49 8.37
N PRO A 42 -13.52 -0.87 8.33
CA PRO A 42 -14.51 -0.21 7.48
C PRO A 42 -14.66 1.29 7.78
N ILE A 43 -14.55 1.72 9.04
CA ILE A 43 -14.65 3.14 9.42
C ILE A 43 -13.53 3.96 8.78
N LEU A 44 -12.27 3.50 8.90
CA LEU A 44 -11.13 4.18 8.29
C LEU A 44 -11.23 4.17 6.75
N TYR A 45 -11.73 3.08 6.18
CA TYR A 45 -11.94 2.99 4.74
C TYR A 45 -12.96 4.03 4.25
N THR A 46 -14.08 4.17 4.94
CA THR A 46 -15.11 5.18 4.62
C THR A 46 -14.59 6.59 4.81
N ASP A 47 -13.86 6.87 5.89
CA ASP A 47 -13.23 8.18 6.12
C ASP A 47 -12.27 8.57 4.98
N LEU A 48 -11.43 7.63 4.54
CA LEU A 48 -10.52 7.85 3.41
C LEU A 48 -11.25 8.09 2.08
N ILE A 49 -12.42 7.49 1.89
CA ILE A 49 -13.25 7.76 0.70
C ILE A 49 -13.84 9.16 0.78
N VAL A 50 -14.46 9.52 1.91
CA VAL A 50 -15.14 10.80 2.09
C VAL A 50 -14.16 11.98 2.02
N THR A 51 -12.92 11.77 2.48
CA THR A 51 -11.86 12.78 2.42
C THR A 51 -11.09 12.78 1.09
N GLU A 52 -11.47 11.94 0.12
CA GLU A 52 -10.78 11.73 -1.16
C GLU A 52 -9.31 11.28 -1.03
N LYS A 53 -8.87 10.86 0.15
CA LYS A 53 -7.47 10.48 0.45
C LYS A 53 -7.15 9.01 0.24
N LEU A 54 -8.14 8.20 -0.18
CA LEU A 54 -7.96 6.76 -0.37
C LEU A 54 -6.83 6.45 -1.35
N PHE A 55 -6.86 7.03 -2.54
CA PHE A 55 -5.87 6.74 -3.58
C PHE A 55 -4.44 7.17 -3.21
N PRO A 56 -4.19 8.39 -2.70
CA PRO A 56 -2.88 8.76 -2.19
C PRO A 56 -2.36 7.80 -1.11
N HIS A 57 -3.23 7.39 -0.17
CA HIS A 57 -2.84 6.48 0.91
C HIS A 57 -2.43 5.09 0.40
N LEU A 58 -3.10 4.59 -0.64
CA LEU A 58 -2.77 3.30 -1.26
C LEU A 58 -1.44 3.35 -2.03
N GLU A 59 -1.16 4.45 -2.72
CA GLU A 59 0.11 4.67 -3.44
C GLU A 59 1.28 4.79 -2.47
N GLU A 60 1.13 5.57 -1.39
CA GLU A 60 2.13 5.70 -0.32
C GLU A 60 2.42 4.34 0.32
N SER A 61 1.36 3.59 0.64
CA SER A 61 1.50 2.25 1.21
C SER A 61 2.23 1.29 0.26
N ASP A 62 1.91 1.31 -1.03
CA ASP A 62 2.56 0.44 -2.03
C ASP A 62 4.05 0.78 -2.17
N THR A 63 4.39 2.07 -2.19
CA THR A 63 5.77 2.56 -2.27
C THR A 63 6.56 2.15 -1.03
N ALA A 64 6.02 2.41 0.16
CA ALA A 64 6.64 2.05 1.43
C ALA A 64 6.88 0.55 1.56
N CYS A 65 5.94 -0.29 1.09
CA CYS A 65 6.13 -1.74 1.08
C CYS A 65 7.29 -2.16 0.19
N ARG A 66 7.37 -1.59 -1.02
CA ARG A 66 8.41 -1.93 -1.99
C ARG A 66 9.80 -1.55 -1.48
N GLU A 67 9.95 -0.33 -0.96
CA GLU A 67 11.21 0.15 -0.39
C GLU A 67 11.64 -0.72 0.79
N ARG A 68 10.71 -1.07 1.68
CA ARG A 68 11.00 -1.92 2.84
C ARG A 68 11.41 -3.33 2.43
N LEU A 69 10.71 -3.90 1.44
CA LEU A 69 11.01 -5.22 0.91
C LEU A 69 12.42 -5.26 0.32
N GLU A 70 12.81 -4.28 -0.50
CA GLU A 70 14.15 -4.22 -1.07
C GLU A 70 15.25 -4.14 0.00
N ILE A 71 15.01 -3.40 1.09
CA ILE A 71 15.97 -3.31 2.19
C ILE A 71 16.13 -4.66 2.89
N ILE A 72 15.02 -5.34 3.19
CA ILE A 72 15.04 -6.64 3.88
C ILE A 72 15.67 -7.71 3.00
N GLU A 73 15.33 -7.76 1.71
CA GLU A 73 15.93 -8.70 0.77
C GLU A 73 17.43 -8.51 0.67
N LYS A 74 17.92 -7.27 0.50
CA LYS A 74 19.36 -6.98 0.45
C LYS A 74 20.07 -7.42 1.73
N ALA A 75 19.47 -7.17 2.90
CA ALA A 75 20.03 -7.59 4.17
C ALA A 75 20.09 -9.13 4.30
N MET A 76 19.01 -9.82 3.94
CA MET A 76 18.95 -11.29 3.99
C MET A 76 19.89 -11.94 2.98
N MET A 77 20.02 -11.40 1.77
CA MET A 77 20.98 -11.87 0.76
C MET A 77 22.42 -11.79 1.26
N GLN A 78 22.78 -10.68 1.93
CA GLN A 78 24.11 -10.52 2.53
C GLN A 78 24.33 -11.51 3.67
N GLN A 79 23.31 -11.73 4.52
CA GLN A 79 23.39 -12.65 5.65
C GLN A 79 23.52 -14.12 5.21
N GLU A 80 22.80 -14.53 4.17
CA GLU A 80 22.77 -15.90 3.66
C GLU A 80 23.86 -16.17 2.60
N GLY A 81 24.64 -15.15 2.22
CA GLY A 81 25.72 -15.29 1.25
C GLY A 81 25.26 -15.61 -0.17
N VAL A 82 24.01 -15.25 -0.51
CA VAL A 82 23.42 -15.46 -1.84
C VAL A 82 24.05 -14.46 -2.82
N THR A 83 25.14 -14.88 -3.46
CA THR A 83 25.96 -14.04 -4.34
C THR A 83 25.87 -14.51 -5.81
N GLU A 84 26.31 -13.66 -6.73
CA GLU A 84 26.47 -14.00 -8.16
C GLU A 84 27.39 -15.22 -8.36
N ALA A 85 28.33 -15.49 -7.44
CA ALA A 85 29.15 -16.70 -7.45
C ALA A 85 28.31 -17.97 -7.24
N LEU A 86 27.32 -17.94 -6.33
CA LEU A 86 26.38 -19.05 -6.14
C LEU A 86 25.52 -19.25 -7.39
N LYS A 87 25.10 -18.16 -8.04
CA LYS A 87 24.32 -18.21 -9.28
C LYS A 87 25.09 -18.86 -10.44
N ALA A 88 26.40 -18.61 -10.53
CA ALA A 88 27.27 -19.22 -11.53
C ALA A 88 27.57 -20.70 -11.25
N ALA A 89 27.65 -21.10 -9.97
CA ALA A 89 27.91 -22.47 -9.56
C ALA A 89 26.66 -23.36 -9.59
N ASP A 90 25.53 -22.87 -9.07
CA ASP A 90 24.25 -23.56 -9.04
C ASP A 90 23.08 -22.56 -9.12
N GLN A 91 22.58 -22.38 -10.34
CA GLN A 91 21.47 -21.48 -10.61
C GLN A 91 20.18 -21.91 -9.91
N MET A 92 19.92 -23.21 -9.74
CA MET A 92 18.68 -23.69 -9.12
C MET A 92 18.68 -23.50 -7.61
N ALA A 93 19.83 -23.72 -6.96
CA ALA A 93 20.00 -23.37 -5.56
C ALA A 93 19.83 -21.86 -5.34
N TRP A 94 20.41 -21.03 -6.21
CA TRP A 94 20.26 -19.57 -6.13
C TRP A 94 18.79 -19.12 -6.24
N VAL A 95 18.05 -19.62 -7.23
CA VAL A 95 16.61 -19.29 -7.38
C VAL A 95 15.81 -19.73 -6.15
N ARG A 96 16.10 -20.92 -5.59
CA ARG A 96 15.43 -21.41 -4.38
C ARG A 96 15.69 -20.50 -3.19
N SER A 97 16.94 -20.12 -2.96
CA SER A 97 17.29 -19.21 -1.85
C SER A 97 16.67 -17.83 -2.04
N MET A 98 16.71 -17.29 -3.26
CA MET A 98 16.09 -15.99 -3.55
C MET A 98 14.58 -16.00 -3.32
N ASN A 99 13.89 -17.06 -3.75
CA ASN A 99 12.45 -17.21 -3.49
C ASN A 99 12.13 -17.36 -1.99
N SER A 100 12.97 -18.08 -1.24
CA SER A 100 12.83 -18.21 0.21
C SER A 100 12.98 -16.86 0.92
N ILE A 101 14.00 -16.09 0.55
CA ILE A 101 14.26 -14.74 1.06
C ILE A 101 13.08 -13.83 0.72
N HIS A 102 12.64 -13.81 -0.54
CA HIS A 102 11.51 -12.99 -0.99
C HIS A 102 10.24 -13.27 -0.18
N ASN A 103 9.87 -14.55 -0.02
CA ASN A 103 8.67 -14.93 0.74
C ASN A 103 8.76 -14.48 2.21
N ARG A 104 9.92 -14.67 2.85
CA ARG A 104 10.12 -14.26 4.25
C ARG A 104 10.13 -12.74 4.40
N ALA A 105 10.75 -12.03 3.47
CA ALA A 105 10.73 -10.57 3.44
C ALA A 105 9.31 -10.04 3.27
N GLU A 106 8.54 -10.62 2.35
CA GLU A 106 7.13 -10.26 2.12
C GLU A 106 6.27 -10.47 3.38
N GLU A 107 6.42 -11.60 4.07
CA GLU A 107 5.71 -11.85 5.33
C GLU A 107 6.00 -10.78 6.40
N ILE A 108 7.27 -10.39 6.55
CA ILE A 108 7.67 -9.34 7.50
C ILE A 108 7.04 -8.00 7.13
N VAL A 109 7.13 -7.59 5.86
CA VAL A 109 6.59 -6.31 5.38
C VAL A 109 5.07 -6.25 5.57
N LEU A 110 4.36 -7.34 5.24
CA LEU A 110 2.93 -7.43 5.45
C LEU A 110 2.56 -7.30 6.93
N ALA A 111 3.31 -7.95 7.81
CA ALA A 111 3.10 -7.85 9.26
C ALA A 111 3.33 -6.42 9.79
N GLU A 112 4.44 -5.80 9.42
CA GLU A 112 4.80 -4.45 9.87
C GLU A 112 3.78 -3.39 9.38
N LEU A 113 3.50 -3.36 8.08
CA LEU A 113 2.79 -2.25 7.46
C LEU A 113 1.26 -2.44 7.42
N PHE A 114 0.76 -3.68 7.36
CA PHE A 114 -0.67 -3.93 7.26
C PHE A 114 -1.30 -4.23 8.61
N TYR A 115 -0.70 -5.15 9.38
CA TYR A 115 -1.28 -5.64 10.62
C TYR A 115 -0.90 -4.78 11.84
N CYS A 116 0.37 -4.40 12.01
CA CYS A 116 0.83 -3.68 13.20
C CYS A 116 0.47 -2.17 13.19
N ARG A 117 0.49 -1.50 12.02
CA ARG A 117 0.25 -0.04 11.88
C ARG A 117 -1.20 0.43 12.15
N GLY A 118 -1.97 -0.26 12.98
CA GLY A 118 -3.07 0.44 13.64
C GLY A 118 -3.46 -0.12 14.99
N ARG A 119 -2.46 -0.52 15.77
CA ARG A 119 -2.58 -0.48 17.22
C ARG A 119 -2.35 0.92 17.82
N GLU A 120 -1.83 1.89 17.07
CA GLU A 120 -1.34 3.16 17.66
C GLU A 120 -2.28 4.38 17.54
N ARG A 121 -3.57 4.22 17.19
CA ARG A 121 -4.51 5.35 17.11
C ARG A 121 -5.90 5.08 17.70
N ASN A 122 -5.98 4.27 18.76
CA ASN A 122 -7.23 4.10 19.52
C ASN A 122 -7.12 4.63 20.97
N ASP A 123 -6.23 5.57 21.24
CA ASP A 123 -6.08 6.20 22.57
C ASP A 123 -6.87 7.52 22.73
N PHE A 124 -7.71 7.91 21.76
CA PHE A 124 -8.65 9.02 21.92
C PHE A 124 -10.03 8.51 22.34
N GLY A 125 -10.11 8.00 23.57
CA GLY A 125 -11.34 7.46 24.14
C GLY A 125 -11.32 7.45 25.67
N SER A 126 -10.78 8.48 26.31
CA SER A 126 -10.95 8.66 27.77
C SER A 126 -10.52 10.04 28.24
N HIS A 127 -11.32 11.08 27.99
CA HIS A 127 -11.42 12.22 28.90
C HIS A 127 -12.89 12.65 28.95
N VAL A 128 -13.48 12.32 30.11
CA VAL A 128 -14.66 12.81 30.83
C VAL A 128 -15.30 14.09 30.27
#